data_AF-A0A9E4Q014-F1
#
_entry.id   AF-A0A9E4Q014-F1
#
_cell.length_a   1.000
_cell.length_b   1.000
_cell.length_c   1.000
_cell.angle_alpha   90.00
_cell.angle_beta   90.00
_cell.angle_gamma   90.00
#
_symmetry.space_group_name_H-M   'P 1'
#
loop_
_entity.id
_entity.type
_entity.pdbx_description
1 polymer ?
#
loop_
_entity_poly.entity_id
_entity_poly.type
_entity_poly.pdbx_seq_one_letter_code
_entity_poly.pdbx_strand_id
1 'polypeptide(L)'
;MTAKAGLGRLSQIRMIRELSWHEDMEHRPGVFLLRETRDGAVKYVGYSERDLREYMLVKEDELTGRRFDFYNHRHAEDGDDAFDMACMFYHQYVKTLKRCLHPASPRGSSHGCPVHSCRV
;
A
#
# COMPACT_ATOMS: atom_id res chain seq x y z
N MET A 1 -38.85 37.70 -13.35
CA MET A 1 -38.01 38.83 -12.90
C MET A 1 -37.80 38.59 -11.41
N THR A 2 -36.63 38.39 -10.81
CA THR A 2 -35.27 38.91 -11.04
C THR A 2 -34.29 38.01 -10.26
N ALA A 3 -33.04 37.92 -10.73
CA ALA A 3 -31.99 37.03 -10.23
C ALA A 3 -31.16 37.60 -9.05
N LYS A 4 -30.28 36.71 -8.54
CA LYS A 4 -29.03 36.88 -7.73
C LYS A 4 -29.15 36.35 -6.29
N ALA A 5 -28.18 35.64 -5.72
CA ALA A 5 -26.74 35.57 -6.00
C ALA A 5 -26.18 34.15 -5.76
N GLY A 6 -25.10 33.83 -6.49
CA GLY A 6 -24.35 32.58 -6.35
C GLY A 6 -23.52 32.53 -5.08
N LEU A 7 -23.49 31.33 -4.48
CA LEU A 7 -22.39 30.88 -3.64
C LEU A 7 -21.47 30.04 -4.51
N GLY A 8 -20.20 30.43 -4.49
CA GLY A 8 -19.16 29.98 -5.41
C GLY A 8 -18.94 28.48 -5.41
N ARG A 9 -18.43 28.03 -6.58
CA ARG A 9 -17.96 26.69 -6.88
C ARG A 9 -17.07 26.15 -5.75
N LEU A 10 -17.63 25.32 -4.88
CA LEU A 10 -16.84 24.34 -4.16
C LEU A 10 -16.31 23.36 -5.21
N SER A 11 -14.99 23.30 -5.33
CA SER A 11 -14.28 22.63 -6.42
C SER A 11 -14.77 21.18 -6.62
N GLN A 12 -14.86 20.78 -7.88
CA GLN A 12 -15.13 19.41 -8.38
C GLN A 12 -14.19 18.30 -7.82
N ILE A 13 -13.28 18.64 -6.90
CA ILE A 13 -12.33 17.75 -6.23
C ILE A 13 -12.98 16.82 -5.20
N ARG A 14 -14.11 17.22 -4.59
CA ARG A 14 -14.68 16.44 -3.46
C ARG A 14 -15.72 15.38 -3.83
N MET A 15 -16.05 15.25 -5.12
CA MET A 15 -17.22 14.47 -5.57
C MET A 15 -16.90 13.37 -6.58
N ILE A 16 -15.63 13.12 -6.90
CA ILE A 16 -15.25 12.15 -7.95
C ILE A 16 -14.11 11.28 -7.43
N ARG A 17 -14.36 9.96 -7.43
CA ARG A 17 -13.59 8.82 -6.90
C ARG A 17 -13.94 8.56 -5.44
N GLU A 18 -14.93 7.71 -5.14
CA GLU A 18 -14.71 6.25 -5.01
C GLU A 18 -13.41 5.91 -4.29
N LEU A 19 -13.07 6.72 -3.27
CA LEU A 19 -11.97 6.50 -2.35
C LEU A 19 -12.42 6.13 -0.95
N SER A 20 -13.27 5.11 -0.83
CA SER A 20 -13.33 4.31 0.41
C SER A 20 -12.35 3.12 0.34
N TRP A 21 -11.12 3.34 -0.16
CA TRP A 21 -10.07 2.32 -0.29
C TRP A 21 -9.60 1.74 1.06
N HIS A 22 -10.11 2.24 2.18
CA HIS A 22 -9.68 1.81 3.52
C HIS A 22 -10.84 1.49 4.46
N GLU A 23 -12.10 1.78 4.12
CA GLU A 23 -13.20 1.63 5.09
C GLU A 23 -13.42 0.17 5.48
N ASP A 24 -13.21 -0.76 4.54
CA ASP A 24 -13.37 -2.20 4.77
C ASP A 24 -12.07 -2.91 5.22
N MET A 25 -10.93 -2.20 5.28
CA MET A 25 -9.68 -2.79 5.74
C MET A 25 -9.67 -2.89 7.26
N GLU A 26 -9.28 -4.05 7.78
CA GLU A 26 -9.16 -4.26 9.22
C GLU A 26 -7.90 -3.57 9.77
N HIS A 27 -7.99 -3.06 11.00
CA HIS A 27 -6.85 -2.51 11.75
C HIS A 27 -5.95 -3.66 12.26
N ARG A 28 -5.17 -4.24 11.36
CA ARG A 28 -4.27 -5.37 11.64
C ARG A 28 -3.04 -5.37 10.74
N PRO A 29 -2.01 -6.16 11.08
CA PRO A 29 -0.80 -6.30 10.27
C PRO A 29 -1.11 -6.83 8.86
N GLY A 30 -0.21 -6.60 7.91
CA GLY A 30 -0.37 -7.15 6.57
C GLY A 30 0.57 -6.56 5.53
N VAL A 31 0.37 -6.98 4.28
CA VAL A 31 1.20 -6.65 3.13
C VAL A 31 0.37 -5.96 2.05
N PHE A 32 0.99 -5.05 1.31
CA PHE A 32 0.41 -4.38 0.15
C PHE A 32 1.32 -4.49 -1.08
N LEU A 33 0.68 -4.50 -2.25
CA LEU A 33 1.31 -4.57 -3.57
C LEU A 33 0.80 -3.40 -4.41
N LEU A 34 1.67 -2.57 -4.95
CA LEU A 34 1.28 -1.43 -5.78
C LEU A 34 1.57 -1.67 -7.26
N ARG A 35 0.67 -1.19 -8.12
CA ARG A 35 0.77 -1.25 -9.57
C ARG A 35 0.44 0.12 -10.17
N GLU A 36 0.99 0.40 -11.35
CA GLU A 36 0.70 1.64 -12.09
C GLU A 36 -0.55 1.51 -12.96
N THR A 37 -0.91 0.28 -13.34
CA THR A 37 -2.11 -0.04 -14.11
C THR A 37 -2.80 -1.25 -13.50
N ARG A 38 -4.11 -1.39 -13.74
CA ARG A 38 -4.95 -2.46 -13.16
C ARG A 38 -4.35 -3.85 -13.34
N ASP A 39 -3.92 -4.14 -14.57
CA ASP A 39 -3.35 -5.44 -14.96
C ASP A 39 -1.82 -5.39 -15.08
N GLY A 40 -1.21 -4.31 -14.59
CA GLY A 40 0.22 -4.07 -14.66
C GLY A 40 1.03 -4.95 -13.72
N ALA A 41 2.34 -4.98 -13.97
CA ALA A 41 3.28 -5.62 -13.07
C ALA A 41 3.36 -4.87 -11.73
N VAL A 42 3.57 -5.63 -10.65
CA VAL A 42 3.81 -5.08 -9.31
C VAL A 42 5.10 -4.27 -9.32
N LYS A 43 5.02 -3.03 -8.86
CA LYS A 43 6.13 -2.08 -8.81
C LYS A 43 6.68 -1.86 -7.40
N TYR A 44 5.86 -2.08 -6.39
CA TYR A 44 6.24 -1.96 -4.98
C TYR A 44 5.57 -3.04 -4.16
N VAL A 45 6.30 -3.51 -3.16
CA VAL A 45 5.84 -4.39 -2.10
C VAL A 45 6.21 -3.70 -0.79
N GLY A 46 5.31 -3.71 0.17
CA GLY A 46 5.60 -3.26 1.52
C GLY A 46 4.63 -3.90 2.50
N TYR A 47 4.89 -3.70 3.79
CA TYR A 47 4.07 -4.28 4.83
C TYR A 47 4.00 -3.35 6.04
N SER A 48 3.04 -3.62 6.92
CA SER A 48 2.91 -2.99 8.22
C SER A 48 2.84 -4.07 9.30
N GLU A 49 3.68 -3.93 10.31
CA GLU A 49 3.77 -4.85 11.45
C GLU A 49 2.56 -4.75 12.39
N ARG A 50 1.77 -3.68 12.29
CA ARG A 50 0.75 -3.32 13.30
C ARG A 50 -0.58 -3.00 12.68
N ASP A 51 -0.58 -2.09 11.72
CA ASP A 51 -1.80 -1.55 11.13
C ASP A 51 -1.55 -1.22 9.66
N LEU A 52 -2.02 -2.10 8.78
CA LEU A 52 -1.87 -1.90 7.35
C LEU A 52 -2.76 -0.75 6.85
N ARG A 53 -3.93 -0.56 7.46
CA ARG A 53 -4.89 0.46 7.07
C ARG A 53 -4.34 1.86 7.33
N GLU A 54 -3.90 2.11 8.56
CA GLU A 54 -3.29 3.40 8.93
C GLU A 54 -2.04 3.67 8.10
N TYR A 55 -1.20 2.65 7.89
CA TYR A 55 -0.01 2.77 7.06
C TYR A 55 -0.34 3.18 5.62
N MET A 56 -1.34 2.54 5.02
CA MET A 56 -1.77 2.83 3.66
C MET A 56 -2.39 4.21 3.52
N LEU A 57 -3.15 4.70 4.53
CA LEU A 57 -3.64 6.08 4.58
C LEU A 57 -2.50 7.10 4.54
N VAL A 58 -1.45 6.90 5.36
CA VAL A 58 -0.27 7.78 5.35
C VAL A 58 0.49 7.68 4.03
N LYS A 59 0.60 6.47 3.46
CA LYS A 59 1.28 6.27 2.19
C LYS A 59 0.52 6.79 0.99
N GLU A 60 -0.80 6.83 1.01
CA GLU A 60 -1.60 7.38 -0.08
C GLU A 60 -1.21 8.83 -0.39
N ASP A 61 -1.00 9.64 0.64
CA ASP A 61 -0.51 11.02 0.50
C ASP A 61 0.90 11.08 -0.11
N GLU A 62 1.77 10.11 0.19
CA GLU A 62 3.11 10.01 -0.43
C GLU A 62 3.07 9.46 -1.87
N LEU A 63 2.07 8.64 -2.20
CA LEU A 63 1.98 7.85 -3.43
C LEU A 63 1.11 8.49 -4.51
N THR A 64 0.20 9.41 -4.16
CA THR A 64 -0.65 10.18 -5.09
C THR A 64 0.18 10.96 -6.12
N GLY A 65 1.40 11.38 -5.78
CA GLY A 65 2.34 12.00 -6.73
C GLY A 65 3.05 11.01 -7.68
N ARG A 66 2.87 9.69 -7.50
CA ARG A 66 3.68 8.65 -8.14
C ARG A 66 2.91 7.68 -9.06
N ARG A 67 1.61 7.91 -9.30
CA ARG A 67 0.75 7.12 -10.21
C ARG A 67 0.59 5.64 -9.84
N PHE A 68 0.49 5.32 -8.55
CA PHE A 68 0.11 3.97 -8.11
C PHE A 68 -1.39 3.92 -7.87
N ASP A 69 -2.15 3.89 -8.96
CA ASP A 69 -3.61 3.97 -8.92
C ASP A 69 -4.27 2.62 -8.55
N PHE A 70 -3.49 1.54 -8.43
CA PHE A 70 -4.00 0.20 -8.17
C PHE A 70 -3.16 -0.50 -7.12
N TYR A 71 -3.83 -1.13 -6.14
CA TYR A 71 -3.16 -1.97 -5.15
C TYR A 71 -3.94 -3.24 -4.83
N ASN A 72 -3.21 -4.23 -4.32
CA ASN A 72 -3.75 -5.39 -3.65
C ASN A 72 -3.21 -5.40 -2.22
N HIS A 73 -3.98 -5.93 -1.28
CA HIS A 73 -3.51 -6.13 0.08
C HIS A 73 -3.89 -7.52 0.57
N ARG A 74 -3.17 -8.00 1.58
CA ARG A 74 -3.50 -9.20 2.33
C ARG A 74 -3.15 -8.95 3.78
N HIS A 75 -4.11 -9.22 4.66
CA HIS A 75 -3.84 -9.13 6.08
C HIS A 75 -3.10 -10.36 6.59
N ALA A 76 -2.25 -10.13 7.59
CA ALA A 76 -1.47 -11.12 8.30
C ALA A 76 -2.10 -11.48 9.64
N GLU A 77 -1.58 -12.52 10.27
CA GLU A 77 -1.89 -12.88 11.65
C GLU A 77 -1.18 -11.94 12.63
N ASP A 78 0.11 -11.66 12.39
CA ASP A 78 0.94 -10.76 13.18
C ASP A 78 2.01 -10.03 12.32
N GLY A 79 2.94 -9.33 12.98
CA GLY A 79 3.98 -8.57 12.30
C GLY A 79 5.07 -9.42 11.64
N ASP A 80 5.39 -10.60 12.20
CA ASP A 80 6.38 -11.50 11.62
C ASP A 80 5.78 -12.20 10.38
N ASP A 81 4.51 -12.63 10.43
CA ASP A 81 3.77 -13.15 9.26
C ASP A 81 3.63 -12.09 8.16
N ALA A 82 3.36 -10.83 8.53
CA ALA A 82 3.34 -9.73 7.57
C ALA A 82 4.69 -9.55 6.86
N PHE A 83 5.79 -9.67 7.61
CA PHE A 83 7.15 -9.61 7.06
C PHE A 83 7.46 -10.81 6.15
N ASP A 84 7.09 -12.02 6.55
CA ASP A 84 7.31 -13.23 5.76
C ASP A 84 6.58 -13.16 4.42
N MET A 85 5.30 -12.78 4.44
CA MET A 85 4.53 -12.54 3.23
C MET A 85 5.17 -11.46 2.34
N ALA A 86 5.65 -10.37 2.94
CA ALA A 86 6.34 -9.31 2.20
C ALA A 86 7.62 -9.82 1.52
N CYS A 87 8.41 -10.65 2.21
CA CYS A 87 9.61 -11.26 1.65
C CYS A 87 9.25 -12.19 0.48
N MET A 88 8.23 -13.02 0.63
CA MET A 88 7.75 -13.89 -0.45
C MET A 88 7.34 -13.09 -1.69
N PHE A 89 6.54 -12.03 -1.53
CA PHE A 89 6.13 -11.18 -2.64
C PHE A 89 7.28 -10.38 -3.24
N TYR A 90 8.21 -9.89 -2.42
CA TYR A 90 9.43 -9.25 -2.89
C TYR A 90 10.20 -10.17 -3.83
N HIS A 91 10.46 -11.41 -3.41
CA HIS A 91 11.20 -12.37 -4.22
C HIS A 91 10.45 -12.81 -5.48
N GLN A 92 9.13 -12.93 -5.40
CA GLN A 92 8.28 -13.20 -6.56
C GLN A 92 8.36 -12.08 -7.61
N TYR A 93 8.37 -10.82 -7.17
CA TYR A 93 8.25 -9.65 -8.06
C TYR A 93 9.56 -8.88 -8.27
N VAL A 94 10.70 -9.34 -7.74
CA VAL A 94 11.98 -8.60 -7.71
C VAL A 94 12.39 -8.01 -9.07
N LYS A 95 12.04 -8.67 -10.17
CA LYS A 95 12.36 -8.24 -11.54
C LYS A 95 11.53 -7.04 -12.03
N THR A 96 10.40 -6.77 -11.40
CA THR A 96 9.45 -5.73 -11.83
C THR A 96 9.36 -4.56 -10.86
N LEU A 97 9.94 -4.69 -9.66
CA LEU A 97 9.95 -3.63 -8.66
C LEU A 97 10.74 -2.41 -9.15
N LYS A 98 10.20 -1.21 -8.94
CA LYS A 98 10.92 0.04 -9.22
C LYS A 98 12.02 0.32 -8.21
N ARG A 99 11.88 -0.22 -6.99
CA ARG A 99 12.90 -0.17 -5.93
C ARG A 99 13.05 -1.57 -5.36
N CYS A 100 14.14 -2.23 -5.68
CA CYS A 100 14.43 -3.60 -5.23
C CYS A 100 14.98 -3.62 -3.80
N LEU A 101 14.33 -2.90 -2.88
CA LEU A 101 14.67 -2.90 -1.46
C LEU A 101 13.98 -4.09 -0.80
N HIS A 102 14.78 -5.02 -0.27
CA HIS A 102 14.26 -6.14 0.51
C HIS A 102 13.54 -5.61 1.77
N PRO A 103 12.41 -6.19 2.20
CA PRO A 103 11.77 -5.84 3.45
C PRO A 103 12.76 -5.92 4.63
N ALA A 104 12.77 -4.93 5.50
CA ALA A 104 13.52 -5.02 6.74
C ALA A 104 12.72 -5.86 7.74
N SER A 105 13.41 -6.62 8.60
CA SER A 105 12.79 -7.37 9.69
C SER A 105 11.97 -6.44 10.60
N PRO A 106 10.89 -6.96 11.23
CA PRO A 106 10.08 -6.19 12.15
C PRO A 106 10.90 -5.57 13.29
N ARG A 107 10.47 -4.42 13.82
CA ARG A 107 11.25 -3.73 14.86
C ARG A 107 11.37 -4.58 16.11
N GLY A 108 12.61 -4.82 16.52
CA GLY A 108 12.91 -5.62 17.70
C GLY A 108 12.78 -7.13 17.49
N SER A 109 12.46 -7.56 16.26
CA SER A 109 12.48 -8.96 15.86
C SER A 109 13.87 -9.35 15.36
N SER A 110 14.29 -10.57 15.68
CA SER A 110 15.48 -11.20 15.09
C SER A 110 15.13 -12.10 13.89
N HIS A 111 13.86 -12.07 13.48
CA HIS A 111 13.33 -12.87 12.40
C HIS A 111 13.96 -12.48 11.06
N GLY A 112 14.55 -13.47 10.38
CA GLY A 112 15.25 -13.29 9.11
C GLY A 112 14.35 -13.64 7.92
N CYS A 113 14.78 -13.27 6.72
CA CYS A 113 14.04 -13.62 5.50
C CYS A 113 13.82 -15.15 5.39
N PRO A 114 12.60 -15.63 5.13
CA PRO A 114 12.30 -17.06 5.05
C PRO A 114 12.83 -17.72 3.78
N VAL A 115 13.29 -16.94 2.79
CA VAL A 115 13.82 -17.47 1.52
C VAL A 115 15.28 -17.88 1.69
N HIS A 116 15.54 -19.19 1.72
CA HIS A 116 16.87 -19.78 1.97
C HIS A 116 18.03 -19.24 1.11
N SER A 117 17.77 -18.83 -0.13
CA SER A 117 18.79 -18.28 -1.03
C SER A 117 19.01 -16.77 -0.85
N CYS A 118 18.24 -16.11 0.01
CA CYS A 118 18.33 -14.68 0.24
C CYS A 118 19.46 -14.37 1.24
N ARG A 119 20.30 -13.39 0.87
CA ARG A 119 21.37 -12.87 1.73
C ARG A 119 21.08 -11.39 1.93
N VAL A 120 20.27 -11.11 2.95
CA VAL A 120 19.92 -9.75 3.38
C VAL A 120 20.95 -9.27 4.41
#